data_AF-A0A4W5MB93-F1
#
_entry.id   AF-A0A4W5MB93-F1
#
_cell.length_a   1.000
_cell.length_b   1.000
_cell.length_c   1.000
_cell.angle_alpha   90.00
_cell.angle_beta   90.00
_cell.angle_gamma   90.00
#
_symmetry.space_group_name_H-M   'P 1'
#
loop_
_entity.id
_entity.type
_entity.pdbx_description
1 polymer ?
#
loop_
_entity_poly.entity_id
_entity_poly.type
_entity_poly.pdbx_seq_one_letter_code
_entity_poly.pdbx_strand_id
1 'polypeptide(L)'
;METGVEPEDIGQDPEYAGRLEYHGDKENGYTLTIRDLRESDSATYKFRFITDQTRGRYYGDPGVTLSVTGLQVKVTGGHQDKTLTCSTTCTLTDNPTYIWYKNGHIVKEITSSLYSDYFSDADSYSCAVKGHEDLHSAAVCKKCWSVTYTHQSICALKGSTVDISCSYTYPSYHEIKHAFWFTKWSGMEAEDLSSVPGYEGHIEYLGDKKSDCTLRITDLRLNDSAGYRFRFITSGGKVAGSPVSLTVTGNLSHIYYCNYLIKGSHTDTVVYLMEKYQI
;
A
#
# COMPACT_ATOMS: atom_id res chain seq x y z
N MET A 1 -30.58 9.10 -2.20
CA MET A 1 -31.01 7.69 -2.09
C MET A 1 -29.75 6.85 -2.12
N GLU A 2 -29.12 6.68 -0.96
CA GLU A 2 -28.02 5.72 -0.79
C GLU A 2 -28.63 4.33 -0.68
N THR A 3 -28.07 3.40 -1.43
CA THR A 3 -28.48 2.00 -1.50
C THR A 3 -28.33 1.34 -0.13
N GLY A 4 -29.40 0.73 0.37
CA GLY A 4 -29.50 0.07 1.68
C GLY A 4 -28.74 -1.25 1.77
N VAL A 5 -27.42 -1.20 1.66
CA VAL A 5 -26.54 -2.29 2.10
C VAL A 5 -26.25 -2.06 3.59
N GLU A 6 -26.67 -2.98 4.45
CA GLU A 6 -26.34 -2.93 5.88
C GLU A 6 -24.82 -3.09 6.02
N PRO A 7 -24.12 -2.17 6.71
CA PRO A 7 -22.67 -2.30 6.89
C PRO A 7 -22.36 -3.56 7.70
N GLU A 8 -21.48 -4.39 7.15
CA GLU A 8 -21.00 -5.61 7.81
C GLU A 8 -19.88 -5.29 8.81
N ASP A 9 -19.78 -6.13 9.84
CA ASP A 9 -18.73 -6.03 10.84
C ASP A 9 -17.36 -6.36 10.22
N ILE A 10 -16.40 -5.44 10.33
CA ILE A 10 -15.05 -5.61 9.75
C ILE A 10 -14.32 -6.83 10.30
N GLY A 11 -14.71 -7.33 11.48
CA GLY A 11 -14.17 -8.57 12.05
C GLY A 11 -14.48 -9.80 11.20
N GLN A 12 -15.49 -9.74 10.34
CA GLN A 12 -15.88 -10.80 9.41
C GLN A 12 -15.29 -10.61 8.01
N ASP A 13 -14.69 -9.46 7.72
CA ASP A 13 -14.10 -9.15 6.42
C ASP A 13 -12.73 -9.85 6.27
N PRO A 14 -12.57 -10.74 5.28
CA PRO A 14 -11.30 -11.42 5.02
C PRO A 14 -10.11 -10.46 4.77
N GLU A 15 -10.33 -9.22 4.32
CA GLU A 15 -9.27 -8.23 4.12
C GLU A 15 -8.56 -7.85 5.44
N TYR A 16 -9.26 -8.04 6.56
CA TYR A 16 -8.81 -7.69 7.90
C TYR A 16 -8.31 -8.88 8.72
N ALA A 17 -8.33 -10.09 8.15
CA ALA A 17 -7.88 -11.31 8.82
C ALA A 17 -6.41 -11.19 9.29
N GLY A 18 -6.18 -11.38 10.58
CA GLY A 18 -4.86 -11.29 11.21
C GLY A 18 -4.32 -9.86 11.40
N ARG A 19 -5.07 -8.84 11.00
CA ARG A 19 -4.69 -7.42 11.10
C ARG A 19 -5.42 -6.69 12.22
N LEU A 20 -6.53 -7.24 12.70
CA LEU A 20 -7.33 -6.64 13.77
C LEU A 20 -6.93 -7.16 15.13
N GLU A 21 -6.87 -6.23 16.08
CA GLU A 21 -6.77 -6.52 17.50
C GLU A 21 -7.79 -5.66 18.24
N TYR A 22 -8.59 -6.30 19.09
CA TYR A 22 -9.64 -5.65 19.84
C TYR A 22 -9.32 -5.72 21.32
N HIS A 23 -9.24 -4.55 21.95
CA HIS A 23 -9.03 -4.40 23.39
C HIS A 23 -10.24 -3.72 23.99
N GLY A 24 -10.99 -4.45 24.82
CA GLY A 24 -12.18 -3.93 25.47
C GLY A 24 -12.17 -4.27 26.95
N ASP A 25 -12.22 -3.26 27.80
CA ASP A 25 -12.63 -3.46 29.19
C ASP A 25 -13.64 -2.38 29.62
N LYS A 26 -14.45 -2.70 30.63
CA LYS A 26 -15.55 -1.84 31.10
C LYS A 26 -15.08 -0.52 31.74
N GLU A 27 -13.80 -0.40 32.07
CA GLU A 27 -13.14 0.75 32.72
C GLU A 27 -12.26 1.57 31.75
N ASN A 28 -11.63 0.96 30.74
CA ASN A 28 -10.67 1.57 29.81
C ASN A 28 -11.21 1.76 28.38
N GLY A 29 -12.47 1.40 28.14
CA GLY A 29 -13.14 1.59 26.86
C GLY A 29 -12.83 0.48 25.84
N TYR A 30 -13.33 0.69 24.61
CA TYR A 30 -13.20 -0.24 23.50
C TYR A 30 -12.27 0.35 22.44
N THR A 31 -11.12 -0.29 22.26
CA THR A 31 -10.07 0.10 21.32
C THR A 31 -9.97 -0.93 20.19
N LEU A 32 -10.03 -0.45 18.95
CA LEU A 32 -9.72 -1.22 17.75
C LEU A 32 -8.32 -0.84 17.28
N THR A 33 -7.45 -1.83 17.08
CA THR A 33 -6.15 -1.66 16.43
C THR A 33 -6.15 -2.38 15.09
N ILE A 34 -5.78 -1.65 14.03
CA ILE A 34 -5.59 -2.19 12.68
C ILE A 34 -4.09 -2.13 12.38
N ARG A 35 -3.47 -3.30 12.18
CA ARG A 35 -2.06 -3.46 11.82
C ARG A 35 -1.89 -3.48 10.31
N ASP A 36 -0.67 -3.17 9.87
CA ASP A 36 -0.28 -3.18 8.45
C ASP A 36 -1.26 -2.37 7.59
N LEU A 37 -1.42 -1.09 7.93
CA LEU A 37 -2.36 -0.18 7.26
C LEU A 37 -2.08 -0.06 5.76
N ARG A 38 -3.16 -0.01 4.99
CA ARG A 38 -3.22 0.07 3.53
C ARG A 38 -4.07 1.27 3.15
N GLU A 39 -3.86 1.79 1.94
CA GLU A 39 -4.68 2.88 1.40
C GLU A 39 -6.19 2.51 1.38
N SER A 40 -6.51 1.23 1.11
CA SER A 40 -7.88 0.68 1.13
C SER A 40 -8.54 0.68 2.51
N ASP A 41 -7.78 0.86 3.60
CA ASP A 41 -8.34 0.99 4.95
C ASP A 41 -8.83 2.41 5.24
N SER A 42 -8.57 3.38 4.35
CA SER A 42 -9.07 4.75 4.50
C SER A 42 -10.60 4.75 4.45
N ALA A 43 -11.22 5.11 5.57
CA ALA A 43 -12.66 5.01 5.77
C ALA A 43 -13.07 5.71 7.06
N THR A 44 -14.38 5.91 7.23
CA THR A 44 -14.97 6.24 8.53
C THR A 44 -15.38 4.96 9.24
N TYR A 45 -14.84 4.75 10.43
CA TYR A 45 -15.13 3.61 11.29
C TYR A 45 -16.15 4.01 12.36
N LYS A 46 -17.22 3.23 12.51
CA LYS A 46 -18.22 3.44 13.56
C LYS A 46 -18.31 2.22 14.45
N PHE A 47 -18.29 2.49 15.75
CA PHE A 47 -18.65 1.48 16.74
C PHE A 47 -20.17 1.38 16.82
N ARG A 48 -20.70 0.17 16.68
CA ARG A 48 -22.11 -0.14 16.82
C ARG A 48 -22.31 -1.11 17.96
N PHE A 49 -23.30 -0.85 18.81
CA PHE A 49 -23.77 -1.84 19.75
C PHE A 49 -25.27 -2.06 19.64
N ILE A 50 -25.66 -3.32 19.80
CA ILE A 50 -27.04 -3.79 19.69
C ILE A 50 -27.43 -4.35 21.05
N THR A 51 -28.54 -3.88 21.61
CA THR A 51 -29.14 -4.41 22.84
C THR A 51 -30.39 -5.24 22.50
N ASP A 52 -30.78 -6.12 23.41
CA ASP A 52 -31.99 -6.96 23.32
C ASP A 52 -33.30 -6.18 23.54
N GLN A 53 -33.21 -4.90 23.95
CA GLN A 53 -34.35 -4.01 24.07
C GLN A 53 -34.89 -3.63 22.69
N THR A 54 -36.22 -3.59 22.53
CA THR A 54 -36.87 -3.26 21.26
C THR A 54 -36.37 -1.91 20.72
N ARG A 55 -35.68 -1.96 19.56
CA ARG A 55 -35.02 -0.83 18.85
C ARG A 55 -33.65 -0.35 19.37
N GLY A 56 -32.97 -1.08 20.26
CA GLY A 56 -31.68 -0.68 20.81
C GLY A 56 -30.49 -0.85 19.83
N ARG A 57 -30.46 -0.09 18.73
CA ARG A 57 -29.26 0.03 17.87
C ARG A 57 -28.65 1.41 18.07
N TYR A 58 -27.40 1.42 18.53
CA TYR A 58 -26.66 2.66 18.78
C TYR A 58 -25.36 2.64 18.00
N TYR A 59 -25.04 3.77 17.38
CA TYR A 59 -23.83 3.98 16.61
C TYR A 59 -23.08 5.19 17.19
N GLY A 60 -21.75 5.09 17.24
CA GLY A 60 -20.90 6.26 17.46
C GLY A 60 -21.02 7.19 16.26
N ASP A 61 -21.47 8.43 16.49
CA ASP A 61 -21.57 9.47 15.47
C ASP A 61 -20.70 10.68 15.87
N PRO A 62 -19.90 11.26 14.95
CA PRO A 62 -19.81 10.98 13.51
C PRO A 62 -19.02 9.71 13.13
N GLY A 63 -18.44 9.02 14.11
CA GLY A 63 -17.44 7.96 13.89
C GLY A 63 -16.01 8.51 13.89
N VAL A 64 -15.04 7.66 13.59
CA VAL A 64 -13.63 8.02 13.48
C VAL A 64 -13.18 7.85 12.03
N THR A 65 -12.77 8.93 11.39
CA THR A 65 -12.23 8.89 10.02
C THR A 65 -10.74 8.60 10.05
N LEU A 66 -10.35 7.50 9.41
CA LEU A 66 -8.96 7.12 9.17
C LEU A 66 -8.60 7.47 7.72
N SER A 67 -7.49 8.16 7.53
CA SER A 67 -6.90 8.42 6.20
C SER A 67 -5.47 7.88 6.20
N VAL A 68 -5.21 6.90 5.33
CA VAL A 68 -3.90 6.28 5.17
C VAL A 68 -3.26 6.83 3.90
N THR A 69 -2.17 7.60 4.06
CA THR A 69 -1.42 8.14 2.92
C THR A 69 0.08 7.95 3.09
N GLY A 70 0.80 7.91 1.95
CA GLY A 70 2.25 7.86 1.93
C GLY A 70 2.92 9.23 1.83
N LEU A 71 4.25 9.24 1.97
CA LEU A 71 5.07 10.41 1.68
C LEU A 71 5.26 10.57 0.17
N GLN A 72 5.24 11.81 -0.31
CA GLN A 72 5.46 12.18 -1.71
C GLN A 72 6.40 13.37 -1.80
N VAL A 73 7.38 13.33 -2.70
CA VAL A 73 8.26 14.47 -2.95
C VAL A 73 7.64 15.39 -4.01
N LYS A 74 7.41 16.65 -3.64
CA LYS A 74 7.02 17.72 -4.57
C LYS A 74 8.25 18.52 -4.95
N VAL A 75 8.40 18.81 -6.25
CA VAL A 75 9.52 19.59 -6.78
C VAL A 75 9.01 20.97 -7.20
N THR A 76 9.60 22.02 -6.66
CA THR A 76 9.31 23.42 -7.02
C THR A 76 10.61 24.14 -7.38
N GLY A 77 10.55 25.26 -8.11
CA GLY A 77 11.72 26.06 -8.49
C GLY A 77 12.12 25.98 -9.97
N GLY A 78 13.27 26.56 -10.28
CA GLY A 78 13.80 26.76 -11.64
C GLY A 78 14.65 25.59 -12.15
N HIS A 79 15.48 25.86 -13.17
CA HIS A 79 16.25 24.80 -13.83
C HIS A 79 17.38 24.22 -12.95
N GLN A 80 18.05 25.07 -12.16
CA GLN A 80 19.17 24.68 -11.27
C GLN A 80 18.81 24.81 -9.78
N ASP A 81 18.08 25.86 -9.41
CA ASP A 81 17.58 26.04 -8.04
C ASP A 81 16.22 25.37 -7.88
N LYS A 82 16.23 24.10 -7.45
CA LYS A 82 14.99 23.40 -7.07
C LYS A 82 14.86 23.36 -5.55
N THR A 83 13.64 23.16 -5.11
CA THR A 83 13.31 22.89 -3.73
C THR A 83 12.40 21.67 -3.72
N LEU A 84 12.85 20.65 -3.01
CA LEU A 84 12.07 19.45 -2.76
C LEU A 84 11.30 19.63 -1.46
N THR A 85 10.02 19.28 -1.49
CA THR A 85 9.17 19.24 -0.32
C THR A 85 8.72 17.81 -0.10
N CYS A 86 9.04 17.23 1.06
CA CYS A 86 8.45 15.99 1.50
C CYS A 86 7.05 16.28 1.99
N SER A 87 6.03 15.75 1.32
CA SER A 87 4.63 16.07 1.57
C SER A 87 3.82 14.82 1.87
N THR A 88 2.89 14.96 2.79
CA THR A 88 1.82 13.99 3.08
C THR A 88 0.54 14.80 3.33
N THR A 89 -0.62 14.18 3.13
CA THR A 89 -1.90 14.76 3.51
C THR A 89 -2.27 14.45 4.96
N CYS A 90 -1.51 13.58 5.63
CA CYS A 90 -1.68 13.28 7.06
C CYS A 90 -1.04 14.37 7.94
N THR A 91 -1.71 14.70 9.04
CA THR A 91 -1.13 15.52 10.10
C THR A 91 -0.21 14.65 10.96
N LEU A 92 1.09 14.69 10.67
CA LEU A 92 2.10 14.00 11.47
C LEU A 92 2.19 14.65 12.86
N THR A 93 2.06 13.86 13.93
CA THR A 93 2.24 14.34 15.30
C THR A 93 3.73 14.59 15.61
N ASP A 94 4.00 15.35 16.67
CA ASP A 94 5.34 15.48 17.29
C ASP A 94 6.45 16.18 16.48
N ASN A 95 6.11 17.14 15.60
CA ASN A 95 7.08 17.91 14.81
C ASN A 95 8.12 16.99 14.13
N PRO A 96 7.70 16.22 13.11
CA PRO A 96 8.49 15.13 12.55
C PRO A 96 9.87 15.61 12.08
N THR A 97 10.88 14.76 12.30
CA THR A 97 12.19 14.93 11.67
C THR A 97 12.19 14.18 10.35
N TYR A 98 12.49 14.87 9.26
CA TYR A 98 12.58 14.31 7.92
C TYR A 98 14.02 13.90 7.60
N ILE A 99 14.15 12.74 6.96
CA ILE A 99 15.40 12.23 6.43
C ILE A 99 15.32 12.32 4.91
N TRP A 100 16.30 12.97 4.29
CA TRP A 100 16.42 13.11 2.85
C TRP A 100 17.47 12.15 2.31
N TYR A 101 17.09 11.47 1.24
CA TYR A 101 17.94 10.55 0.52
C TYR A 101 18.27 11.12 -0.84
N LYS A 102 19.54 11.04 -1.22
CA LYS A 102 20.03 11.29 -2.58
C LYS A 102 20.64 10.00 -3.11
N ASN A 103 20.11 9.47 -4.21
CA ASN A 103 20.54 8.21 -4.80
C ASN A 103 20.50 7.05 -3.78
N GLY A 104 19.53 7.07 -2.85
CA GLY A 104 19.38 6.08 -1.78
C GLY A 104 20.27 6.29 -0.55
N HIS A 105 21.17 7.27 -0.56
CA HIS A 105 22.04 7.59 0.57
C HIS A 105 21.51 8.79 1.36
N ILE A 106 21.60 8.74 2.69
CA ILE A 106 21.20 9.85 3.56
C ILE A 106 22.10 11.06 3.28
N VAL A 107 21.48 12.18 2.93
CA VAL A 107 22.18 13.47 2.72
C VAL A 107 21.86 14.48 3.81
N LYS A 108 20.70 14.35 4.46
CA LYS A 108 20.28 15.30 5.49
C LYS A 108 19.23 14.71 6.40
N GLU A 109 19.28 15.11 7.66
CA GLU A 109 18.27 14.84 8.69
C GLU A 109 17.90 16.17 9.35
N ILE A 110 16.67 16.65 9.12
CA ILE A 110 16.21 17.98 9.54
C ILE A 110 14.73 17.98 9.90
N THR A 111 14.32 18.87 10.79
CA THR A 111 12.90 19.08 11.15
C THR A 111 12.08 19.75 10.05
N SER A 112 12.73 20.34 9.06
CA SER A 112 12.05 20.92 7.90
C SER A 112 11.75 19.86 6.85
N SER A 113 10.52 19.86 6.35
CA SER A 113 10.12 19.07 5.19
C SER A 113 10.69 19.58 3.86
N LEU A 114 11.50 20.64 3.87
CA LEU A 114 12.11 21.25 2.69
C LEU A 114 13.59 20.90 2.58
N TYR A 115 14.01 20.58 1.35
CA TYR A 115 15.41 20.38 1.01
C TYR A 115 15.75 21.10 -0.30
N SER A 116 16.79 21.93 -0.24
CA SER A 116 17.33 22.70 -1.37
C SER A 116 18.84 22.45 -1.44
N ASP A 117 19.32 22.11 -2.64
CA ASP A 117 20.73 21.85 -2.95
C ASP A 117 20.96 22.07 -4.47
N TYR A 118 22.16 21.85 -4.99
CA TYR A 118 22.40 21.83 -6.43
C TYR A 118 21.85 20.53 -7.04
N PHE A 119 20.88 20.65 -7.94
CA PHE A 119 20.20 19.50 -8.55
C PHE A 119 20.88 19.07 -9.85
N SER A 120 21.45 17.87 -9.86
CA SER A 120 21.76 17.20 -11.12
C SER A 120 20.49 16.56 -11.68
N ASP A 121 20.31 16.63 -13.00
CA ASP A 121 19.22 15.93 -13.69
C ASP A 121 19.32 14.39 -13.54
N ALA A 122 20.49 13.87 -13.16
CA ALA A 122 20.75 12.45 -12.91
C ALA A 122 20.43 11.98 -11.48
N ASP A 123 20.29 12.90 -10.53
CA ASP A 123 20.07 12.56 -9.12
C ASP A 123 18.63 12.13 -8.85
N SER A 124 18.46 11.12 -7.97
CA SER A 124 17.18 10.74 -7.41
C SER A 124 17.05 11.17 -5.96
N TYR A 125 15.87 11.64 -5.59
CA TYR A 125 15.60 12.11 -4.24
C TYR A 125 14.35 11.49 -3.67
N SER A 126 14.46 10.91 -2.48
CA SER A 126 13.32 10.45 -1.67
C SER A 126 13.44 10.98 -0.25
N CYS A 127 12.38 10.83 0.52
CA CYS A 127 12.34 11.26 1.91
C CYS A 127 11.63 10.22 2.79
N ALA A 128 11.98 10.21 4.06
CA ALA A 128 11.32 9.43 5.11
C ALA A 128 11.15 10.28 6.36
N VAL A 129 10.40 9.77 7.33
CA VAL A 129 10.32 10.35 8.68
C VAL A 129 11.17 9.50 9.62
N LYS A 130 11.92 10.15 10.51
CA LYS A 130 12.75 9.48 11.52
C LYS A 130 11.91 8.57 12.41
N GLY A 131 12.37 7.35 12.66
CA GLY A 131 11.64 6.28 13.34
C GLY A 131 10.71 5.48 12.43
N HIS A 132 10.56 5.88 11.17
CA HIS A 132 9.80 5.21 10.12
C HIS A 132 10.62 5.19 8.81
N GLU A 133 11.92 4.91 8.93
CA GLU A 133 12.86 4.89 7.81
C GLU A 133 12.54 3.80 6.79
N ASP A 134 11.76 2.79 7.12
CA ASP A 134 11.29 1.77 6.19
C ASP A 134 10.19 2.28 5.25
N LEU A 135 9.51 3.38 5.60
CA LEU A 135 8.41 3.98 4.86
C LEU A 135 8.87 5.16 3.98
N HIS A 136 9.70 4.86 2.97
CA HIS A 136 10.20 5.86 2.03
C HIS A 136 9.11 6.39 1.08
N SER A 137 9.19 7.69 0.76
CA SER A 137 8.51 8.21 -0.42
C SER A 137 9.08 7.61 -1.71
N ALA A 138 8.26 7.60 -2.76
CA ALA A 138 8.75 7.33 -4.10
C ALA A 138 9.82 8.37 -4.49
N ALA A 139 10.95 7.90 -5.03
CA ALA A 139 12.03 8.79 -5.44
C ALA A 139 11.63 9.62 -6.67
N VAL A 140 11.92 10.92 -6.64
CA VAL A 140 11.73 11.83 -7.76
C VAL A 140 13.06 12.20 -8.40
N CYS A 141 13.04 12.35 -9.71
CA CYS A 141 14.18 12.79 -10.49
C CYS A 141 13.73 13.27 -11.87
N LYS A 142 14.61 13.97 -12.59
CA LYS A 142 14.28 14.50 -13.92
C LYS A 142 14.64 13.54 -15.06
N LYS A 143 15.72 12.78 -14.92
CA LYS A 143 16.20 11.80 -15.92
C LYS A 143 16.77 10.54 -15.30
N CYS A 144 16.49 10.25 -14.03
CA CYS A 144 17.03 9.06 -13.38
C CYS A 144 16.22 7.81 -13.73
N TRP A 145 16.80 6.67 -13.36
CA TRP A 145 16.11 5.39 -13.37
C TRP A 145 14.89 5.43 -12.45
N SER A 146 13.69 5.36 -13.01
CA SER A 146 12.44 5.31 -12.25
C SER A 146 11.48 4.25 -12.79
N VAL A 147 10.60 3.75 -11.92
CA VAL A 147 9.50 2.84 -12.26
C VAL A 147 8.23 3.40 -11.63
N THR A 148 7.17 3.51 -12.41
CA THR A 148 5.86 4.03 -12.01
C THR A 148 4.79 3.00 -12.34
N TYR A 149 4.00 2.60 -11.36
CA TYR A 149 2.87 1.69 -11.54
C TYR A 149 1.58 2.48 -11.65
N THR A 150 0.62 1.98 -12.43
CA THR A 150 -0.72 2.60 -12.52
C THR A 150 -1.50 2.41 -11.22
N HIS A 151 -1.36 1.25 -10.57
CA HIS A 151 -2.00 0.92 -9.30
C HIS A 151 -0.98 0.27 -8.36
N GLN A 152 -1.00 0.63 -7.07
CA GLN A 152 -0.16 0.00 -6.05
C GLN A 152 -0.80 -1.22 -5.39
N SER A 153 -2.13 -1.34 -5.48
CA SER A 153 -2.90 -2.47 -4.98
C SER A 153 -3.93 -2.89 -6.02
N ILE A 154 -4.00 -4.18 -6.33
CA ILE A 154 -4.92 -4.76 -7.31
C ILE A 154 -5.60 -5.96 -6.66
N CYS A 155 -6.93 -6.02 -6.75
CA CYS A 155 -7.74 -7.17 -6.36
C CYS A 155 -8.35 -7.79 -7.63
N ALA A 156 -8.22 -9.11 -7.78
CA ALA A 156 -8.70 -9.84 -8.94
C ALA A 156 -9.30 -11.20 -8.55
N LEU A 157 -10.17 -11.73 -9.41
CA LEU A 157 -10.86 -12.99 -9.13
C LEU A 157 -10.03 -14.19 -9.59
N LYS A 158 -10.13 -15.29 -8.84
CA LYS A 158 -9.54 -16.57 -9.24
C LYS A 158 -10.06 -16.98 -10.63
N GLY A 159 -9.15 -17.37 -11.52
CA GLY A 159 -9.41 -17.76 -12.90
C GLY A 159 -9.50 -16.58 -13.88
N SER A 160 -9.43 -15.33 -13.41
CA SER A 160 -9.38 -14.16 -14.30
C SER A 160 -7.97 -13.86 -14.79
N THR A 161 -7.83 -12.83 -15.61
CA THR A 161 -6.54 -12.28 -16.08
C THR A 161 -6.37 -10.87 -15.54
N VAL A 162 -5.15 -10.48 -15.20
CA VAL A 162 -4.80 -9.13 -14.75
C VAL A 162 -3.57 -8.61 -15.47
N ASP A 163 -3.59 -7.33 -15.82
CA ASP A 163 -2.43 -6.60 -16.34
C ASP A 163 -1.94 -5.63 -15.27
N ILE A 164 -0.74 -5.88 -14.75
CA ILE A 164 -0.03 -4.98 -13.84
C ILE A 164 0.73 -3.96 -14.69
N SER A 165 0.04 -2.88 -15.04
CA SER A 165 0.59 -1.81 -15.87
C SER A 165 1.65 -0.99 -15.14
N CYS A 166 2.78 -0.77 -15.82
CA CYS A 166 3.79 0.14 -15.35
C CYS A 166 4.55 0.80 -16.50
N SER A 167 5.19 1.91 -16.16
CA SER A 167 6.14 2.59 -17.01
C SER A 167 7.46 2.79 -16.29
N TYR A 168 8.54 2.94 -17.04
CA TYR A 168 9.86 3.24 -16.48
C TYR A 168 10.62 4.25 -17.34
N THR A 169 11.51 5.00 -16.71
CA THR A 169 12.35 5.99 -17.38
C THR A 169 13.81 5.81 -16.99
N TYR A 170 14.72 6.17 -17.89
CA TYR A 170 16.16 6.11 -17.67
C TYR A 170 16.88 7.12 -18.59
N PRO A 171 18.14 7.49 -18.30
CA PRO A 171 18.87 8.40 -19.16
C PRO A 171 19.06 7.86 -20.58
N SER A 172 18.80 8.67 -21.60
CA SER A 172 18.81 8.26 -23.02
C SER A 172 20.19 7.81 -23.55
N TYR A 173 21.28 8.12 -22.83
CA TYR A 173 22.63 7.68 -23.15
C TYR A 173 22.97 6.29 -22.56
N HIS A 174 21.99 5.61 -21.97
CA HIS A 174 22.11 4.24 -21.52
C HIS A 174 21.24 3.30 -22.35
N GLU A 175 21.64 2.04 -22.40
CA GLU A 175 20.89 0.98 -23.06
C GLU A 175 20.32 0.02 -22.03
N ILE A 176 19.07 -0.40 -22.22
CA ILE A 176 18.47 -1.50 -21.46
C ILE A 176 19.22 -2.79 -21.79
N LYS A 177 19.76 -3.43 -20.75
CA LYS A 177 20.39 -4.75 -20.85
C LYS A 177 19.43 -5.85 -20.41
N HIS A 178 18.63 -5.60 -19.37
CA HIS A 178 17.64 -6.55 -18.87
C HIS A 178 16.45 -5.84 -18.24
N ALA A 179 15.26 -6.42 -18.34
CA ALA A 179 14.02 -5.89 -17.80
C ALA A 179 13.10 -7.07 -17.46
N PHE A 180 12.67 -7.17 -16.21
CA PHE A 180 11.97 -8.35 -15.71
C PHE A 180 11.16 -8.07 -14.45
N TRP A 181 10.26 -8.98 -14.13
CA TRP A 181 9.46 -8.94 -12.90
C TRP A 181 9.94 -9.98 -11.91
N PHE A 182 9.80 -9.68 -10.62
CA PHE A 182 10.14 -10.56 -9.51
C PHE A 182 9.19 -10.37 -8.32
N THR A 183 9.07 -11.36 -7.44
CA THR A 183 8.24 -11.28 -6.22
C THR A 183 9.06 -11.21 -4.93
N LYS A 184 10.31 -11.71 -4.94
CA LYS A 184 11.15 -11.79 -3.74
C LYS A 184 12.61 -11.48 -4.05
N TRP A 185 13.29 -10.86 -3.09
CA TRP A 185 14.75 -10.67 -3.14
C TRP A 185 15.46 -11.92 -2.63
N SER A 186 16.56 -12.29 -3.29
CA SER A 186 17.53 -13.27 -2.81
C SER A 186 18.83 -12.53 -2.47
N GLY A 187 18.89 -12.00 -1.24
CA GLY A 187 19.94 -11.06 -0.86
C GLY A 187 19.83 -9.73 -1.62
N MET A 188 20.86 -9.38 -2.39
CA MET A 188 20.87 -8.16 -3.22
C MET A 188 20.44 -8.39 -4.69
N GLU A 189 20.11 -9.64 -5.05
CA GLU A 189 19.70 -10.00 -6.40
C GLU A 189 18.23 -10.43 -6.44
N ALA A 190 17.65 -10.29 -7.63
CA ALA A 190 16.26 -10.65 -7.91
C ALA A 190 16.25 -11.71 -9.01
N GLU A 191 15.48 -12.77 -8.79
CA GLU A 191 15.26 -13.81 -9.78
C GLU A 191 14.13 -13.40 -10.71
N ASP A 192 14.34 -13.58 -12.02
CA ASP A 192 13.34 -13.29 -13.03
C ASP A 192 12.20 -14.30 -12.94
N LEU A 193 10.96 -13.82 -12.76
CA LEU A 193 9.77 -14.67 -12.69
C LEU A 193 9.63 -15.59 -13.89
N SER A 194 10.05 -15.15 -15.08
CA SER A 194 9.99 -15.99 -16.29
C SER A 194 10.91 -17.21 -16.21
N SER A 195 11.90 -17.20 -15.31
CA SER A 195 12.81 -18.32 -15.04
C SER A 195 12.37 -19.17 -13.85
N VAL A 196 11.34 -18.75 -13.09
CA VAL A 196 10.85 -19.47 -11.91
C VAL A 196 9.88 -20.57 -12.35
N PRO A 197 10.12 -21.85 -11.98
CA PRO A 197 9.21 -22.94 -12.29
C PRO A 197 7.79 -22.67 -11.76
N GLY A 198 6.79 -22.89 -12.60
CA GLY A 198 5.37 -22.65 -12.28
C GLY A 198 4.80 -21.32 -12.79
N TYR A 199 5.65 -20.39 -13.22
CA TYR A 199 5.23 -19.17 -13.92
C TYR A 199 5.27 -19.30 -15.46
N GLU A 200 5.90 -20.35 -15.99
CA GLU A 200 5.92 -20.64 -17.44
C GLU A 200 4.51 -20.72 -18.03
N GLY A 201 4.22 -19.89 -19.04
CA GLY A 201 2.90 -19.80 -19.68
C GLY A 201 1.79 -19.20 -18.81
N HIS A 202 2.05 -18.96 -17.51
CA HIS A 202 1.15 -18.30 -16.57
C HIS A 202 1.24 -16.77 -16.66
N ILE A 203 2.44 -16.30 -17.03
CA ILE A 203 2.75 -14.87 -17.16
C ILE A 203 3.26 -14.51 -18.55
N GLU A 204 3.04 -13.25 -18.92
CA GLU A 204 3.49 -12.66 -20.17
C GLU A 204 4.02 -11.24 -19.91
N TYR A 205 5.25 -10.96 -20.37
CA TYR A 205 5.79 -9.60 -20.33
C TYR A 205 5.36 -8.85 -21.59
N LEU A 206 4.48 -7.86 -21.42
CA LEU A 206 3.91 -7.04 -22.50
C LEU A 206 4.71 -5.76 -22.79
N GLY A 207 5.76 -5.51 -22.01
CA GLY A 207 6.57 -4.30 -22.14
C GLY A 207 7.36 -4.20 -23.44
N ASP A 208 7.75 -2.97 -23.80
CA ASP A 208 8.37 -2.64 -25.09
C ASP A 208 9.90 -2.47 -25.03
N LYS A 209 10.49 -2.71 -23.85
CA LYS A 209 11.91 -2.45 -23.54
C LYS A 209 12.36 -1.00 -23.77
N LYS A 210 11.43 -0.05 -23.85
CA LYS A 210 11.70 1.39 -23.97
C LYS A 210 11.13 2.18 -22.79
N SER A 211 9.89 1.90 -22.42
CA SER A 211 9.22 2.59 -21.33
C SER A 211 8.07 1.80 -20.74
N ASP A 212 7.46 0.86 -21.47
CA ASP A 212 6.37 0.02 -20.95
C ASP A 212 6.96 -1.22 -20.26
N CYS A 213 6.49 -1.50 -19.06
CA CYS A 213 6.88 -2.68 -18.30
C CYS A 213 5.72 -3.57 -17.88
N THR A 214 4.56 -3.49 -18.54
CA THR A 214 3.35 -4.21 -18.17
C THR A 214 3.57 -5.73 -18.07
N LEU A 215 3.12 -6.32 -16.96
CA LEU A 215 3.07 -7.77 -16.74
C LEU A 215 1.63 -8.25 -16.83
N ARG A 216 1.37 -9.27 -17.63
CA ARG A 216 0.09 -9.99 -17.63
C ARG A 216 0.23 -11.29 -16.86
N ILE A 217 -0.77 -11.58 -16.03
CA ILE A 217 -0.93 -12.87 -15.34
C ILE A 217 -2.29 -13.42 -15.70
N THR A 218 -2.32 -14.64 -16.24
CA THR A 218 -3.55 -15.32 -16.70
C THR A 218 -3.97 -16.41 -15.72
N ASP A 219 -5.21 -16.90 -15.81
CA ASP A 219 -5.73 -18.00 -14.97
C ASP A 219 -5.39 -17.86 -13.47
N LEU A 220 -5.70 -16.69 -12.90
CA LEU A 220 -5.24 -16.31 -11.56
C LEU A 220 -5.57 -17.35 -10.48
N ARG A 221 -4.61 -17.61 -9.61
CA ARG A 221 -4.67 -18.58 -8.51
C ARG A 221 -4.54 -17.87 -7.18
N LEU A 222 -5.06 -18.47 -6.11
CA LEU A 222 -4.95 -17.86 -4.78
C LEU A 222 -3.49 -17.64 -4.34
N ASN A 223 -2.59 -18.55 -4.75
CA ASN A 223 -1.15 -18.46 -4.48
C ASN A 223 -0.40 -17.44 -5.36
N ASP A 224 -1.05 -16.82 -6.34
CA ASP A 224 -0.48 -15.69 -7.09
C ASP A 224 -0.52 -14.39 -6.28
N SER A 225 -1.23 -14.38 -5.16
CA SER A 225 -1.28 -13.23 -4.24
C SER A 225 0.12 -12.96 -3.68
N ALA A 226 0.71 -11.83 -4.06
CA ALA A 226 2.07 -11.46 -3.71
C ALA A 226 2.34 -9.96 -3.98
N GLY A 227 3.49 -9.48 -3.50
CA GLY A 227 4.06 -8.22 -3.92
C GLY A 227 4.91 -8.40 -5.17
N TYR A 228 4.49 -7.84 -6.30
CA TYR A 228 5.21 -7.87 -7.57
C TYR A 228 6.07 -6.62 -7.73
N ARG A 229 7.28 -6.77 -8.26
CA ARG A 229 8.21 -5.66 -8.50
C ARG A 229 8.79 -5.77 -9.91
N PHE A 230 8.87 -4.65 -10.61
CA PHE A 230 9.60 -4.55 -11.85
C PHE A 230 11.05 -4.11 -11.59
N ARG A 231 12.00 -4.74 -12.28
CA ARG A 231 13.42 -4.42 -12.24
C ARG A 231 13.95 -4.26 -13.66
N PHE A 232 14.78 -3.24 -13.86
CA PHE A 232 15.53 -3.11 -15.09
C PHE A 232 16.99 -2.71 -14.83
N ILE A 233 17.84 -3.17 -15.73
CA ILE A 233 19.29 -3.02 -15.70
C ILE A 233 19.69 -2.33 -16.99
N THR A 234 20.46 -1.25 -16.86
CA THR A 234 21.07 -0.56 -17.98
C THR A 234 22.59 -0.64 -17.92
N SER A 235 23.27 -0.13 -18.95
CA SER A 235 24.73 0.02 -18.94
C SER A 235 25.28 0.90 -17.79
N GLY A 236 24.44 1.72 -17.14
CA GLY A 236 24.86 2.65 -16.09
C GLY A 236 24.37 2.32 -14.68
N GLY A 237 23.46 1.36 -14.51
CA GLY A 237 22.90 1.04 -13.20
C GLY A 237 21.76 0.03 -13.23
N LYS A 238 21.30 -0.38 -12.04
CA LYS A 238 20.16 -1.29 -11.85
C LYS A 238 19.17 -0.66 -10.88
N VAL A 239 17.88 -0.67 -11.23
CA VAL A 239 16.80 -0.14 -10.37
C VAL A 239 15.67 -1.15 -10.27
N ALA A 240 14.97 -1.15 -9.15
CA ALA A 240 13.71 -1.85 -8.99
C ALA A 240 12.66 -0.87 -8.46
N GLY A 241 11.41 -1.01 -8.90
CA GLY A 241 10.30 -0.24 -8.37
C GLY A 241 9.87 -0.69 -6.98
N SER A 242 8.98 0.11 -6.38
CA SER A 242 8.20 -0.29 -5.19
C SER A 242 7.38 -1.56 -5.46
N PRO A 243 6.95 -2.31 -4.43
CA PRO A 243 6.08 -3.45 -4.65
C PRO A 243 4.67 -3.01 -5.03
N VAL A 244 4.05 -3.71 -5.97
CA VAL A 244 2.60 -3.69 -6.24
C VAL A 244 1.97 -4.89 -5.57
N SER A 245 0.96 -4.68 -4.75
CA SER A 245 0.23 -5.76 -4.09
C SER A 245 -0.83 -6.33 -5.03
N LEU A 246 -0.77 -7.63 -5.32
CA LEU A 246 -1.85 -8.36 -5.96
C LEU A 246 -2.52 -9.27 -4.93
N THR A 247 -3.84 -9.15 -4.80
CA THR A 247 -4.67 -10.06 -4.00
C THR A 247 -5.64 -10.79 -4.91
N VAL A 248 -5.56 -12.13 -4.93
CA VAL A 248 -6.50 -12.98 -5.68
C VAL A 248 -7.55 -13.52 -4.73
N THR A 249 -8.82 -13.21 -4.98
CA THR A 249 -9.93 -13.69 -4.18
C THR A 249 -10.66 -14.83 -4.89
N GLY A 250 -11.07 -15.84 -4.13
CA GLY A 250 -11.93 -16.91 -4.62
C GLY A 250 -13.40 -16.53 -4.49
N ASN A 251 -14.27 -17.20 -5.23
CA ASN A 251 -15.71 -17.08 -5.01
C ASN A 251 -16.02 -17.55 -3.57
N LEU A 252 -16.39 -16.61 -2.69
CA LEU A 252 -16.75 -16.86 -1.30
C LEU A 252 -18.14 -17.53 -1.25
N SER A 253 -18.22 -18.81 -1.61
CA SER A 253 -19.43 -19.61 -1.40
C SER A 253 -19.42 -20.39 -0.07
N HIS A 254 -18.55 -20.02 0.88
CA HIS A 254 -18.57 -20.58 2.24
C HIS A 254 -18.48 -19.45 3.26
N ILE A 255 -19.65 -18.96 3.67
CA ILE A 255 -19.85 -18.20 4.90
C ILE A 255 -19.45 -19.15 6.04
N TYR A 256 -18.24 -19.00 6.58
CA TYR A 256 -17.94 -19.55 7.89
C TYR A 256 -18.51 -18.58 8.93
N TYR A 257 -19.65 -18.94 9.51
CA TYR A 257 -20.13 -18.31 10.74
C TYR A 257 -19.13 -18.60 11.86
N CYS A 258 -18.20 -17.68 12.11
CA CYS A 258 -17.43 -17.66 13.35
C CYS A 258 -18.09 -16.64 14.30
N ASN A 259 -19.10 -17.11 15.02
CA ASN A 259 -19.66 -16.37 16.15
C ASN A 259 -18.61 -16.34 17.28
N TYR A 260 -17.88 -15.25 17.43
CA TYR A 260 -17.22 -14.94 18.69
C TYR A 260 -18.27 -14.42 19.67
N LEU A 261 -18.90 -15.35 20.40
CA LEU A 261 -19.68 -15.02 21.60
C LEU A 261 -18.71 -14.61 22.70
N ILE A 262 -18.51 -13.30 22.89
CA ILE A 262 -17.95 -12.79 24.14
C ILE A 262 -19.04 -13.00 25.21
N LYS A 263 -18.99 -14.12 25.93
CA LYS A 263 -19.85 -14.36 27.10
C LYS A 263 -19.44 -13.41 28.23
N GLY A 264 -19.99 -12.20 28.21
CA GLY A 264 -20.09 -11.34 29.38
C GLY A 264 -21.25 -11.83 30.25
N SER A 265 -20.98 -12.15 31.51
CA SER A 265 -21.98 -12.66 32.44
C SER A 265 -22.95 -11.58 32.92
N HIS A 266 -24.23 -11.96 32.99
CA HIS A 266 -25.41 -11.34 33.64
C HIS A 266 -26.23 -10.32 32.81
N THR A 267 -27.38 -10.85 32.36
CA THR A 267 -28.67 -10.19 32.02
C THR A 267 -28.58 -8.86 31.29
N ASP A 268 -28.20 -8.94 30.02
CA ASP A 268 -28.66 -8.15 28.86
C ASP A 268 -27.69 -8.52 27.73
N THR A 269 -28.17 -9.07 26.61
CA THR A 269 -27.28 -9.50 25.53
C THR A 269 -26.89 -8.29 24.68
N VAL A 270 -25.68 -7.76 24.90
CA VAL A 270 -25.14 -6.66 24.10
C VAL A 270 -24.14 -7.20 23.08
N VAL A 271 -24.37 -6.92 21.79
CA VAL A 271 -23.46 -7.29 20.68
C VAL A 271 -22.72 -6.04 20.22
N TYR A 272 -21.40 -6.13 20.08
CA TYR A 272 -20.52 -5.04 19.64
C TYR A 272 -19.98 -5.32 18.24
N LEU A 273 -19.99 -4.30 17.39
CA LEU A 273 -19.61 -4.41 15.98
C LEU A 273 -18.82 -3.15 15.58
N MET A 274 -17.89 -3.33 14.64
CA MET A 274 -17.15 -2.23 14.02
C MET A 274 -17.51 -2.17 12.54
N GLU A 275 -18.09 -1.06 12.11
CA GLU A 275 -18.55 -0.85 10.74
C GLU A 275 -17.58 0.09 10.01
N LYS A 276 -17.29 -0.21 8.74
CA LYS A 276 -16.44 0.60 7.85
C LYS A 276 -17.30 1.25 6.77
N TYR A 277 -17.15 2.57 6.62
CA TYR A 277 -17.82 3.37 5.61
C TYR A 277 -16.78 4.04 4.72
N GLN A 278 -16.77 3.70 3.43
CA GLN A 278 -15.83 4.27 2.46
C GLN A 278 -16.01 5.79 2.35
N ILE A 279 -14.89 6.51 2.22
CA ILE A 279 -14.82 7.98 2.10
C ILE A 279 -14.38 8.42 0.72
#